data_AF-A0A7H8HAZ3-F1
#
_entry.id   AF-A0A7H8HAZ3-F1
#
_cell.length_a   1.000
_cell.length_b   1.000
_cell.length_c   1.000
_cell.angle_alpha   90.00
_cell.angle_beta   90.00
_cell.angle_gamma   90.00
#
_symmetry.space_group_name_H-M   'P 1'
#
loop_
_entity.id
_entity.type
_entity.pdbx_description
1 polymer ?
#
loop_
_entity_poly.entity_id
_entity_poly.type
_entity_poly.pdbx_seq_one_letter_code
_entity_poly.pdbx_strand_id
1 'polypeptide(L)'
;MLSRRSDAGFTLVELLIVVVILGVVVAPVANAVIVSIRNTDATSARLAVSHDAQQSAAFFAQDVAAVGLRDYSGSVGSGQVPYSPSIQLGAGYGSGGQVCGTAATPVSLVRLLSDDWDTSTPAATRRTAIVAYYLTGTELHRLRCLDSAPLSDSVVAHNVDPATPAVTCSSACTAAAVPLWVKLTFTAVARNADPYPITLFGQRRQT
;
A
#
# COMPACT_ATOMS: atom_id res chain seq x y z
N MET A 1 -35.74 -1.93 -68.59
CA MET A 1 -35.37 -3.36 -68.55
C MET A 1 -35.00 -3.70 -67.11
N LEU A 2 -35.90 -4.34 -66.37
CA LEU A 2 -35.69 -4.78 -64.99
C LEU A 2 -35.28 -6.26 -65.03
N SER A 3 -34.03 -6.54 -64.66
CA SER A 3 -33.50 -7.90 -64.53
C SER A 3 -34.23 -8.62 -63.39
N ARG A 4 -35.05 -9.62 -63.73
CA ARG A 4 -35.59 -10.60 -62.76
C ARG A 4 -34.41 -11.39 -62.21
N ARG A 5 -33.93 -11.03 -61.01
CA ARG A 5 -33.06 -11.90 -60.22
C ARG A 5 -33.85 -13.15 -59.87
N SER A 6 -33.32 -14.30 -60.26
CA SER A 6 -33.80 -15.62 -59.88
C SER A 6 -33.57 -15.83 -58.39
N ASP A 7 -34.64 -15.83 -57.60
CA ASP A 7 -34.62 -16.31 -56.21
C ASP A 7 -34.50 -17.84 -56.24
N ALA A 8 -33.27 -18.35 -56.31
CA ALA A 8 -32.98 -19.75 -56.05
C ALA A 8 -33.07 -19.97 -54.53
N GLY A 9 -34.09 -20.69 -54.08
CA GLY A 9 -34.27 -21.05 -52.68
C GLY A 9 -33.10 -21.88 -52.14
N PHE A 10 -32.74 -21.66 -50.87
CA PHE A 10 -31.72 -22.42 -50.16
C PHE A 10 -32.17 -23.88 -49.96
N THR A 11 -31.28 -24.84 -50.19
CA THR A 11 -31.58 -26.24 -49.85
C THR A 11 -31.42 -26.47 -48.35
N LEU A 12 -32.22 -27.37 -47.77
CA LEU A 12 -32.14 -27.70 -46.34
C LEU A 12 -30.74 -28.23 -45.95
N VAL A 13 -30.11 -28.98 -46.87
CA VAL A 13 -28.73 -29.47 -46.72
C VAL A 13 -27.73 -28.33 -46.63
N GLU A 14 -27.89 -27.27 -47.43
CA GLU A 14 -26.98 -26.13 -47.43
C GLU A 14 -27.04 -25.36 -46.11
N LEU A 15 -28.24 -25.18 -45.55
CA LEU A 15 -28.43 -24.57 -44.23
C LEU A 15 -27.82 -25.44 -43.11
N LEU A 16 -27.98 -26.76 -43.18
CA LEU A 16 -27.40 -27.68 -42.21
C LEU A 16 -25.87 -27.62 -42.22
N ILE A 17 -25.25 -27.57 -43.39
CA ILE A 17 -23.79 -27.45 -43.53
C ILE A 17 -23.30 -26.13 -42.92
N VAL A 18 -24.01 -25.01 -43.15
CA VAL A 18 -23.63 -23.71 -42.55
C VAL A 18 -23.68 -23.75 -41.03
N VAL A 19 -24.70 -24.36 -40.42
CA VAL A 19 -24.81 -24.48 -38.95
C VAL A 19 -23.67 -25.33 -38.38
N VAL A 20 -23.31 -26.43 -39.06
CA VAL A 20 -22.18 -27.28 -38.64
C VAL A 20 -20.86 -26.52 -38.75
N ILE A 21 -20.62 -25.82 -39.86
CA ILE A 21 -19.40 -25.02 -40.04
C ILE A 21 -19.33 -23.90 -38.99
N LEU A 22 -20.44 -23.20 -38.73
CA LEU A 22 -20.50 -22.17 -37.69
C LEU A 22 -20.19 -22.76 -36.31
N GLY A 23 -20.75 -23.91 -35.95
CA GLY A 23 -20.44 -24.59 -34.69
C GLY A 23 -18.94 -24.91 -34.52
N VAL A 24 -18.31 -25.40 -35.60
CA VAL A 24 -16.87 -25.71 -35.63
C VAL A 24 -16.01 -24.45 -35.49
N VAL A 25 -16.43 -23.32 -36.06
CA VAL A 25 -15.69 -22.04 -35.98
C VAL A 25 -15.92 -21.33 -34.64
N VAL A 26 -17.12 -21.39 -34.07
CA VAL A 26 -17.46 -20.68 -32.83
C VAL A 26 -16.73 -21.27 -31.63
N ALA A 27 -16.53 -22.59 -31.57
CA ALA A 27 -15.85 -23.25 -30.45
C ALA A 27 -14.43 -22.72 -30.17
N PRO A 28 -13.48 -22.66 -31.14
CA PRO A 28 -12.16 -22.10 -30.90
C PRO A 28 -12.17 -20.60 -30.63
N VAL A 29 -13.11 -19.83 -31.23
CA VAL A 29 -13.25 -18.39 -30.97
C VAL A 29 -13.69 -18.14 -29.53
N ALA A 30 -14.67 -18.89 -29.02
CA ALA A 30 -15.11 -18.77 -27.64
C ALA A 30 -13.97 -19.07 -26.66
N ASN A 31 -13.18 -20.11 -26.91
CA ASN A 31 -12.01 -20.43 -26.09
C ASN A 31 -10.96 -19.32 -26.13
N ALA A 32 -10.67 -18.76 -27.31
CA ALA A 32 -9.72 -17.64 -27.45
C ALA A 32 -10.17 -16.40 -26.66
N VAL A 33 -11.48 -16.08 -26.69
CA VAL A 33 -12.05 -14.96 -25.92
C VAL A 33 -11.93 -15.21 -24.41
N ILE A 34 -12.24 -16.41 -23.93
CA ILE A 34 -12.13 -16.76 -22.50
C ILE A 34 -10.67 -16.62 -22.01
N VAL A 35 -9.71 -17.11 -22.81
CA VAL A 35 -8.28 -16.98 -22.49
C VAL A 35 -7.85 -15.51 -22.46
N SER A 36 -8.30 -14.71 -23.43
CA SER A 36 -8.01 -13.27 -23.49
C SER A 36 -8.51 -12.51 -22.26
N ILE A 37 -9.75 -12.79 -21.83
CA ILE A 37 -10.33 -12.18 -20.62
C ILE A 37 -9.53 -12.55 -19.38
N ARG A 38 -9.21 -13.83 -19.18
CA ARG A 38 -8.41 -14.29 -18.02
C ARG A 38 -7.01 -13.65 -17.98
N ASN A 39 -6.35 -13.53 -19.13
CA ASN A 39 -5.05 -12.89 -19.22
C ASN A 39 -5.13 -11.38 -18.93
N THR A 40 -6.20 -10.73 -19.37
CA THR A 40 -6.44 -9.31 -19.07
C THR A 40 -6.61 -9.10 -17.57
N ASP A 41 -7.44 -9.91 -16.91
CA ASP A 41 -7.66 -9.83 -15.45
C ASP A 41 -6.37 -10.04 -14.66
N ALA A 42 -5.59 -11.07 -15.00
CA ALA A 42 -4.31 -11.36 -14.33
C ALA A 42 -3.29 -10.22 -14.53
N THR A 43 -3.27 -9.62 -15.72
CA THR A 43 -2.38 -8.49 -16.03
C THR A 43 -2.80 -7.24 -15.27
N SER A 44 -4.09 -6.93 -15.23
CA SER A 44 -4.64 -5.81 -14.45
C SER A 44 -4.36 -5.96 -12.95
N ALA A 45 -4.52 -7.18 -12.40
CA ALA A 45 -4.20 -7.46 -11.00
C ALA A 45 -2.71 -7.24 -10.69
N ARG A 46 -1.80 -7.71 -11.56
CA ARG A 46 -0.35 -7.49 -11.41
C ARG A 46 0.03 -6.02 -11.50
N LEU A 47 -0.63 -5.26 -12.38
CA LEU A 47 -0.41 -3.83 -12.52
C LEU A 47 -0.85 -3.06 -11.26
N ALA A 48 -2.02 -3.42 -10.69
CA ALA A 48 -2.50 -2.81 -9.45
C ALA A 48 -1.55 -3.05 -8.28
N VAL A 49 -1.07 -4.30 -8.09
CA VAL A 49 -0.10 -4.63 -7.03
C VAL A 49 1.22 -3.89 -7.23
N SER A 50 1.67 -3.71 -8.48
CA SER A 50 2.90 -2.96 -8.79
C SER A 50 2.76 -1.46 -8.47
N HIS A 51 1.59 -0.88 -8.77
CA HIS A 51 1.29 0.51 -8.45
C HIS A 51 1.27 0.74 -6.92
N ASP A 52 0.60 -0.14 -6.18
CA ASP A 52 0.56 -0.12 -4.71
C ASP A 52 1.97 -0.23 -4.11
N ALA A 53 2.82 -1.12 -4.65
CA ALA A 53 4.20 -1.25 -4.21
C ALA A 53 5.02 0.03 -4.41
N GLN A 54 4.84 0.72 -5.55
CA GLN A 54 5.53 1.98 -5.82
C GLN A 54 5.04 3.13 -4.93
N GLN A 55 3.73 3.25 -4.75
CA GLN A 55 3.12 4.29 -3.93
C GLN A 55 3.48 4.10 -2.44
N SER A 56 3.33 2.87 -1.92
CA SER A 56 3.71 2.55 -0.55
C SER A 56 5.20 2.75 -0.29
N ALA A 57 6.08 2.41 -1.25
CA ALA A 57 7.51 2.66 -1.12
C ALA A 57 7.84 4.16 -1.03
N ALA A 58 7.20 4.99 -1.85
CA ALA A 58 7.42 6.44 -1.83
C ALA A 58 7.00 7.06 -0.49
N PHE A 59 5.80 6.74 0.00
CA PHE A 59 5.35 7.22 1.31
C PHE A 59 6.24 6.73 2.44
N PHE A 60 6.54 5.42 2.46
CA PHE A 60 7.34 4.82 3.52
C PHE A 60 8.76 5.41 3.58
N ALA A 61 9.40 5.60 2.42
CA ALA A 61 10.71 6.24 2.36
C ALA A 61 10.67 7.69 2.89
N GLN A 62 9.62 8.45 2.55
CA GLN A 62 9.44 9.82 3.04
C GLN A 62 9.21 9.87 4.55
N ASP A 63 8.40 8.98 5.08
CA ASP A 63 8.09 8.95 6.51
C ASP A 63 9.29 8.51 7.33
N VAL A 64 10.03 7.48 6.89
CA VAL A 64 11.27 7.05 7.55
C VAL A 64 12.34 8.15 7.48
N ALA A 65 12.40 8.92 6.39
CA ALA A 65 13.34 10.03 6.27
C ALA A 65 13.11 11.12 7.32
N ALA A 66 11.86 11.31 7.77
CA ALA A 66 11.47 12.30 8.76
C ALA A 66 11.62 11.81 10.21
N VAL A 67 11.78 10.51 10.45
CA VAL A 67 11.84 9.93 11.81
C VAL A 67 12.93 10.58 12.66
N GLY A 68 12.55 10.97 13.87
CA GLY A 68 13.45 11.58 14.83
C GLY A 68 12.68 12.53 15.75
N LEU A 69 12.23 12.00 16.88
CA LEU A 69 11.64 12.75 17.96
C LEU A 69 12.75 13.16 18.95
N ARG A 70 12.84 14.44 19.28
CA ARG A 70 13.83 14.92 20.26
C ARG A 70 13.22 15.12 21.65
N ASP A 71 14.03 14.92 22.69
CA ASP A 71 13.64 15.18 24.08
C ASP A 71 14.13 16.56 24.53
N TYR A 72 13.23 17.53 24.55
CA TYR A 72 13.51 18.89 25.00
C TYR A 72 13.26 19.10 26.51
N SER A 73 12.85 18.05 27.24
CA SER A 73 12.62 18.14 28.69
C SER A 73 13.90 17.99 29.53
N GLY A 74 14.98 17.49 28.91
CA GLY A 74 16.28 17.25 29.55
C GLY A 74 17.33 18.34 29.27
N SER A 75 18.48 18.21 29.95
CA SER A 75 19.64 19.07 29.72
C SER A 75 20.24 18.82 28.33
N VAL A 76 20.54 19.90 27.61
CA VAL A 76 21.27 19.85 26.34
C VAL A 76 22.70 19.39 26.62
N GLY A 77 23.02 18.15 26.29
CA GLY A 77 24.38 17.61 26.39
C GLY A 77 25.19 18.00 25.16
N SER A 78 26.34 18.63 25.34
CA SER A 78 27.26 18.99 24.23
C SER A 78 26.61 19.81 23.09
N GLY A 79 25.61 20.65 23.41
CA GLY A 79 24.89 21.45 22.42
C GLY A 79 23.88 20.66 21.56
N GLN A 80 23.64 19.38 21.87
CA GLN A 80 22.68 18.53 21.15
C GLN A 80 21.50 18.14 22.04
N VAL A 81 20.31 18.19 21.47
CA VAL A 81 19.09 17.69 22.12
C VAL A 81 19.00 16.17 21.89
N PRO A 82 18.95 15.35 22.94
CA PRO A 82 18.92 13.90 22.82
C PRO A 82 17.66 13.41 22.09
N TYR A 83 17.75 12.22 21.49
CA TYR A 83 16.61 11.57 20.84
C TYR A 83 15.76 10.81 21.85
N SER A 84 14.45 10.84 21.63
CA SER A 84 13.46 9.95 22.25
C SER A 84 13.20 8.74 21.35
N PRO A 85 12.68 7.62 21.90
CA PRO A 85 12.20 6.50 21.09
C PRO A 85 11.22 6.96 20.01
N SER A 86 11.66 6.90 18.75
CA SER A 86 10.96 7.51 17.61
C SER A 86 10.24 6.48 16.72
N ILE A 87 10.35 5.19 17.07
CA ILE A 87 9.66 4.11 16.37
C ILE A 87 9.02 3.22 17.43
N GLN A 88 7.76 2.86 17.20
CA GLN A 88 7.01 1.92 18.03
C GLN A 88 6.50 0.79 17.14
N LEU A 89 6.64 -0.46 17.61
CA LEU A 89 6.15 -1.65 16.91
C LEU A 89 4.92 -2.19 17.63
N GLY A 90 3.93 -2.69 16.89
CA GLY A 90 2.73 -3.27 17.50
C GLY A 90 1.97 -2.28 18.41
N ALA A 91 2.04 -0.99 18.13
CA ALA A 91 1.58 0.04 19.04
C ALA A 91 0.06 0.24 18.91
N GLY A 92 -0.67 -0.05 20.00
CA GLY A 92 -2.08 0.33 20.15
C GLY A 92 -2.28 1.83 20.35
N TYR A 93 -3.54 2.28 20.41
CA TYR A 93 -3.95 3.69 20.45
C TYR A 93 -3.13 4.58 21.40
N GLY A 94 -2.90 4.16 22.65
CA GLY A 94 -2.18 4.92 23.68
C GLY A 94 -0.77 4.43 23.99
N SER A 95 -0.22 3.49 23.21
CA SER A 95 1.07 2.91 23.52
C SER A 95 2.21 3.93 23.37
N GLY A 96 3.15 3.94 24.32
CA GLY A 96 4.32 4.82 24.31
C GLY A 96 4.00 6.31 24.44
N GLY A 97 2.83 6.67 25.00
CA GLY A 97 2.47 8.05 25.33
C GLY A 97 2.15 8.95 24.14
N GLN A 98 2.12 8.38 22.93
CA GLN A 98 1.90 9.09 21.68
C GLN A 98 0.68 8.48 21.02
N VAL A 99 -0.31 9.32 20.77
CA VAL A 99 -1.66 8.90 20.36
C VAL A 99 -1.88 9.35 18.94
N CYS A 100 -2.44 8.51 18.09
CA CYS A 100 -2.83 8.91 16.73
C CYS A 100 -4.18 8.27 16.39
N GLY A 101 -5.22 9.10 16.27
CA GLY A 101 -6.59 8.66 15.98
C GLY A 101 -7.49 8.58 17.23
N THR A 102 -8.25 7.50 17.36
CA THR A 102 -9.18 7.25 18.49
C THR A 102 -8.95 5.86 19.10
N ALA A 103 -9.59 5.53 20.23
CA ALA A 103 -9.48 4.21 20.83
C ALA A 103 -9.93 3.05 19.90
N ALA A 104 -10.67 3.36 18.83
CA ALA A 104 -11.06 2.41 17.79
C ALA A 104 -9.99 2.21 16.70
N THR A 105 -8.92 3.03 16.70
CA THR A 105 -7.82 2.89 15.73
C THR A 105 -7.11 1.56 15.94
N PRO A 106 -6.93 0.74 14.88
CA PRO A 106 -6.29 -0.56 15.00
C PRO A 106 -4.85 -0.48 15.51
N VAL A 107 -4.34 -1.63 15.97
CA VAL A 107 -2.94 -1.76 16.37
C VAL A 107 -2.04 -1.54 15.16
N SER A 108 -1.12 -0.59 15.28
CA SER A 108 -0.16 -0.28 14.22
C SER A 108 0.96 -1.32 14.17
N LEU A 109 1.33 -1.75 12.96
CA LEU A 109 2.52 -2.57 12.71
C LEU A 109 3.77 -1.79 13.08
N VAL A 110 3.85 -0.55 12.58
CA VAL A 110 4.91 0.40 12.89
C VAL A 110 4.31 1.80 13.01
N ARG A 111 4.78 2.54 14.01
CA ARG A 111 4.51 3.95 14.18
C ARG A 111 5.83 4.71 14.16
N LEU A 112 5.88 5.73 13.33
CA LEU A 112 7.03 6.59 13.09
C LEU A 112 6.72 7.96 13.69
N LEU A 113 7.63 8.46 14.52
CA LEU A 113 7.46 9.73 15.23
C LEU A 113 8.56 10.71 14.82
N SER A 114 8.16 11.96 14.60
CA SER A 114 9.05 13.04 14.22
C SER A 114 8.61 14.37 14.82
N ASP A 115 9.56 15.28 15.00
CA ASP A 115 9.24 16.66 15.35
C ASP A 115 8.61 17.40 14.15
N ASP A 116 7.52 18.12 14.41
CA ASP A 116 6.90 19.08 13.49
C ASP A 116 6.93 20.47 14.14
N TRP A 117 7.35 21.49 13.41
CA TRP A 117 7.48 22.84 13.94
C TRP A 117 6.49 23.75 13.25
N ASP A 118 5.49 24.20 14.01
CA ASP A 118 4.52 25.18 13.55
C ASP A 118 5.10 26.59 13.70
N THR A 119 5.49 27.17 12.58
CA THR A 119 6.04 28.53 12.49
C THR A 119 4.99 29.55 12.08
N SER A 120 3.69 29.21 12.10
CA SER A 120 2.62 30.16 11.77
C SER A 120 2.42 31.25 12.82
N THR A 121 2.96 31.05 14.02
CA THR A 121 2.97 32.04 15.10
C THR A 121 4.40 32.56 15.35
N PRO A 122 4.55 33.76 15.94
CA PRO A 122 5.88 34.37 16.18
C PRO A 122 6.82 33.51 17.04
N ALA A 123 6.28 32.63 17.87
CA ALA A 123 7.04 31.64 18.63
C ALA A 123 6.76 30.26 18.05
N ALA A 124 7.76 29.64 17.41
CA ALA A 124 7.61 28.33 16.81
C ALA A 124 7.14 27.31 17.86
N THR A 125 5.98 26.69 17.60
CA THR A 125 5.39 25.71 18.51
C THR A 125 5.72 24.32 18.01
N ARG A 126 6.36 23.51 18.87
CA ARG A 126 6.66 22.12 18.56
C ARG A 126 5.38 21.28 18.66
N ARG A 127 5.18 20.43 17.67
CA ARG A 127 4.16 19.39 17.61
C ARG A 127 4.81 18.05 17.28
N THR A 128 4.09 16.97 17.52
CA THR A 128 4.57 15.63 17.16
C THR A 128 3.86 15.15 15.90
N ALA A 129 4.60 14.96 14.82
CA ALA A 129 4.07 14.27 13.65
C ALA A 129 4.17 12.76 13.88
N ILE A 130 3.04 12.07 13.70
CA ILE A 130 2.93 10.62 13.88
C ILE A 130 2.44 10.00 12.59
N VAL A 131 3.15 8.98 12.11
CA VAL A 131 2.69 8.16 10.97
C VAL A 131 2.59 6.72 11.42
N ALA A 132 1.39 6.16 11.37
CA ALA A 132 1.09 4.79 11.73
C ALA A 132 0.75 3.97 10.48
N TYR A 133 1.43 2.84 10.31
CA TYR A 133 1.08 1.82 9.35
C TYR A 133 0.34 0.70 10.07
N TYR A 134 -0.86 0.37 9.60
CA TYR A 134 -1.71 -0.63 10.24
C TYR A 134 -2.51 -1.41 9.20
N LEU A 135 -2.96 -2.60 9.57
CA LEU A 135 -3.78 -3.44 8.71
C LEU A 135 -5.25 -3.33 9.07
N THR A 136 -6.09 -3.25 8.04
CA THR A 136 -7.54 -3.40 8.12
C THR A 136 -7.95 -4.49 7.14
N GLY A 137 -8.20 -5.71 7.64
CA GLY A 137 -8.42 -6.87 6.76
C GLY A 137 -7.19 -7.16 5.91
N THR A 138 -7.31 -6.98 4.59
CA THR A 138 -6.23 -7.18 3.60
C THR A 138 -5.68 -5.86 3.06
N GLU A 139 -5.97 -4.74 3.71
CA GLU A 139 -5.49 -3.42 3.28
C GLU A 139 -4.46 -2.89 4.28
N LEU A 140 -3.33 -2.42 3.75
CA LEU A 140 -2.34 -1.68 4.52
C LEU A 140 -2.67 -0.20 4.43
N HIS A 141 -2.93 0.39 5.58
CA HIS A 141 -3.25 1.81 5.72
C HIS A 141 -2.06 2.59 6.25
N ARG A 142 -2.01 3.86 5.86
CA ARG A 142 -1.12 4.87 6.40
C ARG A 142 -1.98 5.97 7.02
N LEU A 143 -2.01 6.01 8.34
CA LEU A 143 -2.63 7.08 9.11
C LEU A 143 -1.56 8.09 9.53
N ARG A 144 -1.75 9.36 9.15
CA ARG A 144 -0.92 10.46 9.60
C ARG A 144 -1.70 11.30 10.59
N CYS A 145 -1.09 11.58 11.74
CA CYS A 145 -1.60 12.50 12.73
C CYS A 145 -0.61 13.63 13.00
N LEU A 146 -1.15 14.73 13.49
CA LEU A 146 -0.38 15.79 14.13
C LEU A 146 -0.87 15.88 15.56
N ASP A 147 0.06 15.69 16.49
CA ASP A 147 -0.22 15.34 17.88
C ASP A 147 -1.17 14.12 17.90
N SER A 148 -2.40 14.27 18.38
CA SER A 148 -3.40 13.19 18.37
C SER A 148 -4.40 13.24 17.22
N ALA A 149 -4.47 14.36 16.50
CA ALA A 149 -5.51 14.59 15.51
C ALA A 149 -5.17 13.91 14.18
N PRO A 150 -6.04 13.03 13.65
CA PRO A 150 -5.83 12.43 12.34
C PRO A 150 -5.92 13.49 11.25
N LEU A 151 -4.87 13.61 10.43
CA LEU A 151 -4.81 14.48 9.27
C LEU A 151 -5.21 13.76 7.98
N SER A 152 -4.78 12.50 7.84
CA SER A 152 -5.07 11.72 6.64
C SER A 152 -5.01 10.23 6.96
N ASP A 153 -5.92 9.46 6.36
CA ASP A 153 -5.87 8.00 6.32
C ASP A 153 -5.95 7.56 4.85
N SER A 154 -4.93 6.87 4.37
CA SER A 154 -4.84 6.43 2.99
C SER A 154 -4.45 4.96 2.93
N VAL A 155 -5.17 4.18 2.11
CA VAL A 155 -4.74 2.84 1.73
C VAL A 155 -3.49 2.95 0.87
N VAL A 156 -2.43 2.27 1.26
CA VAL A 156 -1.14 2.25 0.56
C VAL A 156 -0.86 0.94 -0.16
N ALA A 157 -1.50 -0.15 0.25
CA ALA A 157 -1.47 -1.41 -0.47
C ALA A 157 -2.72 -2.24 -0.21
N HIS A 158 -3.21 -2.90 -1.27
CA HIS A 158 -4.33 -3.83 -1.20
C HIS A 158 -3.86 -5.28 -1.25
N ASN A 159 -4.76 -6.20 -0.89
CA ASN A 159 -4.55 -7.65 -0.93
C ASN A 159 -3.34 -8.13 -0.11
N VAL A 160 -2.99 -7.43 0.97
CA VAL A 160 -1.90 -7.81 1.86
C VAL A 160 -2.29 -9.06 2.66
N ASP A 161 -1.44 -10.08 2.65
CA ASP A 161 -1.58 -11.23 3.54
C ASP A 161 -1.26 -10.79 4.98
N PRO A 162 -2.23 -10.80 5.91
CA PRO A 162 -2.05 -10.26 7.25
C PRO A 162 -1.03 -11.01 8.11
N ALA A 163 -0.62 -12.22 7.72
CA ALA A 163 0.39 -13.00 8.45
C ALA A 163 1.85 -12.66 8.07
N THR A 164 2.04 -11.91 6.98
CA THR A 164 3.37 -11.66 6.40
C THR A 164 4.07 -10.34 6.76
N PRO A 165 3.41 -9.28 7.31
CA PRO A 165 4.10 -8.05 7.62
C PRO A 165 5.18 -8.23 8.69
N ALA A 166 6.38 -7.77 8.39
CA ALA A 166 7.49 -7.76 9.33
C ALA A 166 8.28 -6.45 9.21
N VAL A 167 8.64 -5.89 10.36
CA VAL A 167 9.42 -4.65 10.46
C VAL A 167 10.81 -4.97 10.97
N THR A 168 11.83 -4.47 10.29
CA THR A 168 13.23 -4.61 10.67
C THR A 168 13.92 -3.26 10.59
N CYS A 169 14.88 -3.01 11.48
CA CYS A 169 15.61 -1.75 11.55
C CYS A 169 17.13 -2.01 11.59
N SER A 170 17.92 -0.98 11.27
CA SER A 170 19.38 -1.06 11.30
C SER A 170 19.97 -1.28 12.70
N SER A 171 19.23 -0.87 13.72
CA SER A 171 19.50 -1.04 15.16
C SER A 171 18.19 -1.45 15.84
N ALA A 172 18.16 -1.51 17.18
CA ALA A 172 16.91 -1.77 17.90
C ALA A 172 15.86 -0.71 17.55
N CYS A 173 14.75 -1.11 16.91
CA CYS A 173 13.72 -0.19 16.42
C CYS A 173 13.20 0.74 17.52
N THR A 174 12.95 0.23 18.72
CA THR A 174 12.32 0.95 19.83
C THR A 174 13.31 1.67 20.76
N ALA A 175 14.59 1.72 20.40
CA ALA A 175 15.60 2.42 21.21
C ALA A 175 15.52 3.94 21.03
N ALA A 176 16.07 4.68 22.00
CA ALA A 176 16.26 6.13 21.88
C ALA A 176 17.20 6.50 20.73
N ALA A 177 18.21 5.66 20.47
CA ALA A 177 19.06 5.78 19.29
C ALA A 177 18.26 5.38 18.04
N VAL A 178 17.82 6.40 17.30
CA VAL A 178 17.01 6.22 16.08
C VAL A 178 17.81 5.44 15.02
N PRO A 179 17.24 4.39 14.41
CA PRO A 179 17.93 3.63 13.37
C PRO A 179 18.17 4.45 12.10
N LEU A 180 19.23 4.09 11.37
CA LEU A 180 19.60 4.69 10.08
C LEU A 180 18.62 4.30 8.97
N TRP A 181 18.11 3.08 9.01
CA TRP A 181 17.13 2.58 8.05
C TRP A 181 16.07 1.73 8.72
N VAL A 182 14.90 1.69 8.09
CA VAL A 182 13.75 0.87 8.47
C VAL A 182 13.27 0.15 7.22
N LYS A 183 12.90 -1.12 7.38
CA LYS A 183 12.40 -1.98 6.32
C LYS A 183 11.10 -2.65 6.77
N LEU A 184 10.04 -2.50 5.98
CA LEU A 184 8.76 -3.18 6.14
C LEU A 184 8.57 -4.14 4.97
N THR A 185 8.43 -5.43 5.26
CA THR A 185 8.19 -6.47 4.26
C THR A 185 6.80 -7.05 4.43
N PHE A 186 6.09 -7.35 3.34
CA PHE A 186 4.81 -8.07 3.35
C PHE A 186 4.59 -8.74 1.99
N THR A 187 3.59 -9.60 1.87
CA THR A 187 3.21 -10.26 0.61
C THR A 187 1.81 -9.81 0.19
N ALA A 188 1.66 -9.43 -1.07
CA ALA A 188 0.36 -9.16 -1.69
C ALA A 188 -0.14 -10.41 -2.43
N VAL A 189 -1.40 -10.79 -2.22
CA VAL A 189 -2.04 -11.99 -2.76
C VAL A 189 -3.31 -11.58 -3.51
N ALA A 190 -3.15 -11.16 -4.77
CA ALA A 190 -4.28 -10.82 -5.63
C ALA A 190 -4.94 -12.09 -6.22
N ARG A 191 -6.24 -12.03 -6.51
CA ARG A 191 -6.96 -13.16 -7.13
C ARG A 191 -6.32 -13.52 -8.47
N ASN A 192 -6.09 -14.82 -8.70
CA ASN A 192 -5.51 -15.35 -9.93
C ASN A 192 -4.10 -14.82 -10.26
N ALA A 193 -3.37 -14.30 -9.26
CA ALA A 193 -1.98 -13.92 -9.38
C ALA A 193 -1.14 -14.67 -8.34
N ASP A 194 0.13 -14.92 -8.67
CA ASP A 194 1.08 -15.50 -7.72
C ASP A 194 1.35 -14.52 -6.58
N PRO A 195 1.64 -15.01 -5.35
CA PRO A 195 2.03 -14.15 -4.24
C PRO A 195 3.22 -13.24 -4.61
N TYR A 196 3.07 -11.95 -4.35
CA TYR A 196 4.05 -10.94 -4.71
C TYR A 196 4.69 -10.34 -3.45
N PRO A 197 5.96 -10.66 -3.14
CA PRO A 197 6.64 -10.10 -1.99
C PRO A 197 7.01 -8.64 -2.24
N ILE A 198 6.62 -7.76 -1.32
CA ILE A 198 6.90 -6.32 -1.35
C ILE A 198 7.85 -6.00 -0.18
N THR A 199 8.90 -5.24 -0.49
CA THR A 199 9.84 -4.72 0.50
C THR A 199 9.86 -3.20 0.40
N LEU A 200 9.38 -2.53 1.44
CA LEU A 200 9.48 -1.09 1.59
C LEU A 200 10.73 -0.77 2.40
N PHE A 201 11.54 0.14 1.89
CA PHE A 201 12.79 0.54 2.52
C PHE A 201 12.83 2.06 2.63
N GLY A 202 13.23 2.56 3.79
CA GLY A 202 13.45 3.98 4.03
C GLY A 202 14.75 4.20 4.79
N GLN A 203 15.40 5.32 4.51
CA GLN A 203 16.62 5.75 5.19
C GLN A 203 16.39 7.13 5.81
N ARG A 204 16.86 7.29 7.04
CA ARG A 204 16.79 8.56 7.78
C ARG A 204 17.68 9.62 7.13
N ARG A 205 17.19 10.86 7.01
CA ARG A 205 17.99 11.99 6.49
C ARG A 205 18.80 12.71 7.55
N GLN A 206 18.36 12.67 8.80
CA GLN A 206 19.11 13.26 9.91
C GLN A 206 20.23 12.30 10.32
N THR A 207 21.47 12.78 10.40
CA THR A 207 22.61 12.05 10.98
C THR A 207 23.01 12.72 12.26
#